data_AF-A0A4Q3J3H4-F1
#
_entry.id   AF-A0A4Q3J3H4-F1
#
_cell.length_a   1.000
_cell.length_b   1.000
_cell.length_c   1.000
_cell.angle_alpha   90.00
_cell.angle_beta   90.00
_cell.angle_gamma   90.00
#
_symmetry.space_group_name_H-M   'P 1'
#
loop_
_entity.id
_entity.type
_entity.pdbx_description
1 polymer ?
#
loop_
_entity_poly.entity_id
_entity_poly.type
_entity_poly.pdbx_seq_one_letter_code
_entity_poly.pdbx_strand_id
1 'polypeptide(L)' 'MNAEQIVALLGLEPHPEGGWYKQMFADHASGGRPHSTAIYYLLEGGPAGRWHRVDSAEVWHYYAGAPLRLTISADGVT' A
#
# COMPACT_ATOMS: atom_id res chain seq x y z
N MET A 1 4.10 15.25 12.70
CA MET A 1 3.16 14.15 12.95
C MET A 1 3.96 12.86 13.06
N ASN A 2 3.61 11.98 14.00
CA ASN A 2 4.16 10.62 14.09
C ASN A 2 3.22 9.60 13.38
N ALA A 3 3.63 8.33 13.31
CA ALA A 3 2.87 7.27 12.63
C ALA A 3 1.47 7.07 13.23
N GLU A 4 1.36 6.95 14.55
CA GLU A 4 0.09 6.77 15.28
C GLU A 4 -0.92 7.90 14.98
N GLN A 5 -0.44 9.15 14.93
CA GLN A 5 -1.26 10.31 14.57
C GLN A 5 -1.78 10.24 13.13
N ILE A 6 -0.95 9.76 12.19
CA ILE A 6 -1.36 9.58 10.79
C ILE A 6 -2.37 8.44 10.65
N VAL A 7 -2.13 7.31 11.33
CA VAL A 7 -3.05 6.17 11.38
C VAL A 7 -4.41 6.61 11.91
N ALA A 8 -4.44 7.34 13.02
CA ALA A 8 -5.68 7.85 13.59
C ALA A 8 -6.37 8.88 12.68
N LEU A 9 -5.61 9.82 12.11
CA LEU A 9 -6.15 10.87 11.23
C LEU A 9 -6.81 10.30 9.97
N LEU A 10 -6.16 9.32 9.33
CA LEU A 10 -6.65 8.70 8.10
C LEU A 10 -7.56 7.49 8.36
N GLY A 11 -7.64 7.04 9.62
CA GLY A 11 -8.35 5.85 10.04
C GLY A 11 -7.84 4.59 9.35
N LEU A 12 -6.51 4.40 9.32
CA LEU A 12 -5.87 3.24 8.71
C LEU A 12 -6.05 1.99 9.59
N GLU A 13 -6.06 0.83 8.94
CA GLU A 13 -6.22 -0.48 9.58
C GLU A 13 -4.98 -1.35 9.30
N PRO A 14 -4.68 -2.36 10.14
CA PRO A 14 -3.56 -3.27 9.88
C PRO A 14 -3.70 -3.97 8.52
N HIS A 15 -2.65 -3.96 7.71
CA HIS A 15 -2.62 -4.65 6.42
C HIS A 15 -2.12 -6.09 6.57
N PRO A 16 -2.71 -7.09 5.88
CA PRO A 16 -2.28 -8.49 5.94
C PRO A 16 -0.79 -8.72 5.62
N GLU A 17 -0.19 -7.83 4.81
CA GLU A 17 1.21 -7.92 4.39
C GLU A 17 2.18 -7.10 5.26
N GLY A 18 1.67 -6.54 6.35
CA GLY A 18 2.40 -5.66 7.27
C GLY A 18 2.11 -4.18 7.02
N GLY A 19 2.33 -3.36 8.05
CA GLY A 19 2.00 -1.95 8.05
C GLY A 19 0.50 -1.66 8.19
N TRP A 20 0.13 -0.44 7.82
CA TRP A 20 -1.23 0.08 7.91
C TRP A 20 -1.71 0.49 6.54
N TYR A 21 -2.99 0.28 6.24
CA TYR A 21 -3.57 0.69 4.97
C TYR A 21 -5.03 1.15 5.11
N LYS A 22 -5.51 1.84 4.08
CA LYS A 22 -6.93 2.04 3.85
C LYS A 22 -7.20 2.34 2.39
N GLN A 23 -8.19 1.70 1.79
CA GLN A 23 -8.69 2.09 0.48
C GLN A 23 -9.48 3.40 0.57
N MET A 24 -9.00 4.42 -0.13
CA MET A 24 -9.60 5.76 -0.16
C MET A 24 -10.47 5.97 -1.39
N PHE A 25 -10.21 5.21 -2.44
CA PHE A 25 -10.88 5.34 -3.72
C PHE A 25 -11.01 3.98 -4.41
N ALA A 26 -12.16 3.77 -5.02
CA ALA A 26 -12.38 2.75 -6.03
C ALA A 26 -13.17 3.40 -7.17
N ASP A 27 -12.66 3.27 -8.39
CA ASP A 27 -13.34 3.76 -9.58
C ASP A 27 -14.61 2.94 -9.87
N HIS A 28 -15.45 3.47 -10.74
CA HIS A 28 -16.59 2.73 -11.27
C HIS A 28 -16.11 1.45 -11.98
N ALA A 29 -16.89 0.38 -11.86
CA ALA A 29 -16.66 -0.87 -12.57
C ALA A 29 -17.65 -1.01 -13.73
N SER A 30 -17.16 -1.34 -14.92
CA SER A 30 -18.03 -1.69 -16.07
C SER A 30 -18.49 -3.15 -16.02
N GLY A 31 -18.77 -3.65 -14.81
CA GLY A 31 -18.94 -5.07 -14.46
C GLY A 31 -17.64 -5.71 -13.95
N GLY A 32 -17.67 -6.28 -12.73
CA GLY A 32 -16.50 -6.91 -12.12
C GLY A 32 -15.62 -5.96 -11.30
N ARG A 33 -14.30 -5.98 -11.55
CA ARG A 33 -13.29 -5.21 -10.78
C ARG A 33 -13.33 -3.71 -11.16
N PRO A 34 -13.16 -2.78 -10.20
CA PRO A 34 -12.94 -1.36 -10.48
C PRO A 34 -11.83 -1.10 -11.49
N HIS A 35 -11.94 -0.05 -12.33
CA HIS A 35 -10.87 0.31 -13.28
C HIS A 35 -9.57 0.70 -12.57
N SER A 36 -9.66 1.31 -11.38
CA SER A 36 -8.54 1.60 -10.52
C SER A 36 -8.97 1.70 -9.06
N THR A 37 -8.02 1.56 -8.16
CA THR A 37 -8.19 1.82 -6.74
C THR A 37 -7.02 2.66 -6.25
N ALA A 38 -7.20 3.35 -5.13
CA ALA A 38 -6.10 4.02 -4.45
C ALA A 38 -6.21 3.77 -2.95
N ILE A 39 -5.06 3.51 -2.33
CA ILE A 39 -4.92 3.30 -0.90
C ILE A 39 -3.94 4.31 -0.31
N TYR A 40 -4.10 4.63 0.96
CA TYR A 40 -2.96 5.01 1.78
C TYR A 40 -2.30 3.77 2.32
N TYR A 41 -0.97 3.76 2.35
CA TYR A 41 -0.16 2.71 2.94
C TYR A 41 0.95 3.34 3.79
N LEU A 42 1.12 2.87 5.03
CA LEU A 42 2.08 3.40 5.99
C LEU A 42 2.88 2.25 6.60
N LEU A 43 4.20 2.43 6.61
CA LEU A 43 5.15 1.51 7.21
C LEU A 43 5.84 2.18 8.40
N GLU A 44 6.03 1.41 9.46
CA GLU A 44 6.85 1.77 10.61
C GLU A 44 8.20 1.03 10.56
N GLY A 45 9.16 1.37 11.42
CA GLY A 45 10.55 0.91 11.38
C GLY A 45 10.81 -0.58 11.68
N GLY A 46 9.87 -1.48 11.39
CA GLY A 46 9.99 -2.92 11.55
C GLY A 46 10.08 -3.68 10.21
N PRO A 47 10.17 -5.02 10.23
CA PRO A 47 10.11 -5.83 9.03
C PRO A 47 8.78 -5.57 8.30
N ALA A 48 8.89 -5.01 7.11
CA ALA A 48 7.77 -4.61 6.28
C ALA A 48 7.89 -5.27 4.91
N GLY A 49 6.75 -5.64 4.32
CA GLY A 49 6.68 -6.18 2.98
C GLY A 49 6.83 -7.70 2.95
N ARG A 50 5.70 -8.39 2.79
CA ARG A 50 5.72 -9.75 2.25
C ARG A 50 5.83 -9.64 0.73
N TRP A 51 6.67 -10.48 0.13
CA TRP A 51 6.66 -10.65 -1.32
C TRP A 51 5.24 -11.04 -1.77
N HIS A 52 4.71 -10.27 -2.70
CA HIS A 52 3.41 -10.52 -3.31
C HIS A 52 3.45 -10.09 -4.77
N ARG A 53 2.40 -10.46 -5.50
CA ARG A 53 2.21 -10.09 -6.89
C ARG A 53 0.76 -9.76 -7.11
N VAL A 54 0.53 -8.68 -7.85
CA VAL A 54 -0.78 -8.30 -8.37
C VAL A 54 -0.86 -8.62 -9.87
N ASP A 55 -2.08 -8.83 -10.35
CA ASP A 55 -2.43 -9.06 -11.76
C ASP A 55 -2.74 -7.76 -12.50
N SER A 56 -2.31 -6.61 -11.97
CA SER A 56 -2.50 -5.27 -12.53
C SER A 56 -1.28 -4.40 -12.26
N ALA A 57 -1.13 -3.28 -12.97
CA ALA A 57 -0.08 -2.32 -12.65
C ALA A 57 -0.34 -1.67 -11.29
N GLU A 58 0.68 -1.60 -10.44
CA GLU A 58 0.64 -0.89 -9.16
C GLU A 58 1.59 0.31 -9.22
N VAL A 59 1.13 1.48 -8.77
CA VAL A 59 1.90 2.72 -8.77
C VAL A 59 2.07 3.21 -7.35
N TRP A 60 3.34 3.38 -6.94
CA TRP A 60 3.71 3.84 -5.61
C TRP A 60 3.94 5.36 -5.60
N HIS A 61 3.30 6.06 -4.66
CA HIS A 61 3.41 7.50 -4.48
C HIS A 61 4.01 7.79 -3.10
N TYR A 62 5.21 8.38 -3.06
CA TYR A 62 5.81 8.83 -1.80
C TYR A 62 5.11 10.11 -1.34
N TYR A 63 4.64 10.12 -0.09
CA TYR A 63 4.00 11.30 0.51
C TYR A 63 4.81 11.93 1.64
N ALA A 64 5.34 11.14 2.58
CA ALA A 64 6.07 11.64 3.74
C ALA A 64 6.89 10.54 4.43
N GLY A 65 7.78 10.95 5.34
CA GLY A 65 8.53 10.06 6.22
C GLY A 65 9.93 9.72 5.70
N ALA A 66 10.45 8.58 6.15
CA ALA A 66 11.71 8.04 5.64
C ALA A 66 11.52 7.47 4.22
N PRO A 67 12.59 7.41 3.40
CA PRO A 67 12.50 6.77 2.08
C PRO A 67 12.21 5.27 2.22
N LEU A 68 11.45 4.74 1.26
CA LEU A 68 11.15 3.31 1.14
C LEU A 68 12.15 2.63 0.21
N ARG A 69 12.63 1.44 0.60
CA ARG A 69 13.25 0.50 -0.34
C ARG A 69 12.18 -0.43 -0.91
N LEU A 70 11.87 -0.26 -2.19
CA LEU A 70 10.98 -1.16 -2.93
C LEU A 70 11.83 -2.10 -3.80
N THR A 71 11.71 -3.40 -3.59
CA THR A 71 12.42 -4.42 -4.37
C THR A 71 11.44 -5.07 -5.34
N ILE A 72 11.82 -5.19 -6.61
CA ILE A 72 10.97 -5.77 -7.66
C ILE A 72 11.70 -6.96 -8.27
N SER A 73 10.99 -8.09 -8.36
CA SER A 73 11.47 -9.31 -9.01
C SER A 73 10.85 -9.44 -10.39
N ALA A 74 11.68 -9.54 -11.43
CA ALA A 74 11.19 -9.68 -12.81
C ALA A 74 10.68 -11.10 -13.11
N ASP A 75 11.24 -12.10 -12.42
CA ASP A 75 10.94 -13.53 -12.62
C ASP A 75 10.12 -14.14 -11.49
N GLY A 76 10.01 -13.45 -10.34
CA GLY A 76 9.31 -13.94 -9.15
C GLY A 76 10.08 -15.02 -8.38
N VAL A 77 11.38 -15.16 -8.63
CA VAL A 77 12.26 -16.16 -8.00
C VAL A 77 13.31 -15.52 -7.11
N THR A 78 13.87 -14.36 -7.51
CA THR A 78 14.87 -13.60 -6.75
C THR A 78 14.35 -12.32 -6.16
#